data_AF-A0A091D6J4-F1
#
_entry.id   AF-A0A091D6J4-F1
#
_cell.length_a   1.000
_cell.length_b   1.000
_cell.length_c   1.000
_cell.angle_alpha   90.00
_cell.angle_beta   90.00
_cell.angle_gamma   90.00
#
_symmetry.space_group_name_H-M   'P 1'
#
loop_
_entity.id
_entity.type
_entity.pdbx_description
1 polymer ?
#
loop_
_entity_poly.entity_id
_entity_poly.type
_entity_poly.pdbx_seq_one_letter_code
_entity_poly.pdbx_strand_id
1 'polypeptide(L)'
;MKNWAGAVDENPEVVQAPGLDRRARVRTQLGYQGPGRSRPPMDKNHAPADGMEPVHVPFGHIVANEKWRGSQLAREIQGKIKLVFEDGLTVVDFYLSSRSCILYITEADLVAGNGYRKRLVRVRNSHNLQGIVVVEKTQMSEQYFPNIQKFTVLDLGMVLLPVANQAEASCLIVQLVQEQTKEPSKNPFLRKKRAVLSEPFLLRTVQQIPGVGKVKALLLLQKFPSIQQLSNASIQELQQVVGQAVAQQIHIFFTQSR
;
A
#
# COMPACT_ATOMS: atom_id res chain seq x y z
N MET A 1 -31.03 54.92 11.71
CA MET A 1 -31.30 54.00 12.84
C MET A 1 -29.97 53.40 13.26
N LYS A 2 -29.16 54.10 14.07
CA LYS A 2 -29.06 54.04 15.55
C LYS A 2 -28.75 52.64 16.13
N ASN A 3 -27.44 52.41 16.32
CA ASN A 3 -26.73 51.92 17.51
C ASN A 3 -27.28 50.75 18.34
N TRP A 4 -26.42 49.77 18.64
CA TRP A 4 -26.02 49.50 20.04
C TRP A 4 -24.70 48.72 20.13
N ALA A 5 -23.82 49.19 21.01
CA ALA A 5 -22.56 48.57 21.41
C ALA A 5 -22.54 48.41 22.94
N GLY A 6 -21.86 47.36 23.41
CA GLY A 6 -21.37 47.14 24.79
C GLY A 6 -22.41 46.65 25.80
N ALA A 7 -22.07 45.96 26.91
CA ALA A 7 -20.92 45.22 27.43
C ALA A 7 -21.27 44.91 28.92
N VAL A 8 -20.54 43.99 29.59
CA VAL A 8 -20.36 43.86 31.08
C VAL A 8 -21.55 43.18 31.82
N ASP A 9 -21.47 42.21 32.75
CA ASP A 9 -20.46 41.42 33.47
C ASP A 9 -21.19 40.27 34.22
N GLU A 10 -20.43 39.50 35.00
CA GLU A 10 -20.77 38.74 36.21
C GLU A 10 -20.96 37.22 36.14
N ASN A 11 -19.99 36.58 36.79
CA ASN A 11 -19.90 35.24 37.36
C ASN A 11 -20.22 35.39 38.87
N PRO A 12 -20.81 34.40 39.57
CA PRO A 12 -19.99 33.39 40.28
C PRO A 12 -20.69 32.00 40.27
N GLU A 13 -20.08 30.87 40.59
CA GLU A 13 -19.56 30.48 41.90
C GLU A 13 -18.79 29.15 41.79
N VAL A 14 -17.73 29.05 42.59
CA VAL A 14 -16.85 27.91 42.79
C VAL A 14 -17.36 27.11 43.98
N VAL A 15 -17.47 25.78 43.89
CA VAL A 15 -17.42 24.91 45.08
C VAL A 15 -16.51 23.71 44.84
N GLN A 16 -15.51 23.61 45.72
CA GLN A 16 -14.44 22.63 45.82
C GLN A 16 -14.91 21.31 46.46
N ALA A 17 -14.12 20.27 46.19
CA ALA A 17 -14.13 18.96 46.83
C ALA A 17 -13.71 18.99 48.32
N PRO A 18 -13.90 17.86 49.02
CA PRO A 18 -12.84 17.27 49.85
C PRO A 18 -12.65 15.78 49.47
N GLY A 19 -11.50 15.10 49.60
CA GLY A 19 -10.28 15.34 50.37
C GLY A 19 -10.09 14.25 51.43
N LEU A 20 -9.13 13.33 51.20
CA LEU A 20 -8.39 12.47 52.17
C LEU A 20 -9.20 11.31 52.84
N ASP A 21 -8.67 10.15 53.27
CA ASP A 21 -7.30 9.74 53.63
C ASP A 21 -7.13 8.18 53.63
N ARG A 22 -5.88 7.79 53.90
CA ARG A 22 -5.13 6.53 53.82
C ARG A 22 -5.55 5.32 54.67
N ARG A 23 -5.10 4.15 54.17
CA ARG A 23 -4.53 2.95 54.84
C ARG A 23 -5.38 2.16 55.85
N ALA A 24 -5.59 0.87 55.54
CA ALA A 24 -5.27 -0.22 56.47
C ALA A 24 -5.09 -1.56 55.72
N ARG A 25 -3.98 -2.25 56.01
CA ARG A 25 -3.73 -3.67 55.71
C ARG A 25 -4.57 -4.53 56.67
N VAL A 26 -5.15 -5.62 56.17
CA VAL A 26 -5.26 -6.87 56.94
C VAL A 26 -4.90 -8.04 56.04
N ARG A 27 -3.90 -8.79 56.50
CA ARG A 27 -3.48 -10.12 56.04
C ARG A 27 -4.52 -11.14 56.51
N THR A 28 -4.94 -12.04 55.64
CA THR A 28 -5.27 -13.41 56.05
C THR A 28 -4.72 -14.39 55.02
N GLN A 29 -3.68 -15.12 55.44
CA GLN A 29 -3.24 -16.35 54.79
C GLN A 29 -4.13 -17.49 55.30
N LEU A 30 -4.58 -18.37 54.39
CA LEU A 30 -4.84 -19.77 54.69
C LEU A 30 -4.40 -20.55 53.44
N GLY A 31 -3.34 -21.33 53.61
CA GLY A 31 -2.73 -22.10 52.54
C GLY A 31 -3.46 -23.42 52.29
N TYR A 32 -3.30 -23.93 51.07
CA TYR A 32 -3.36 -25.36 50.78
C TYR A 32 -2.34 -25.67 49.67
N GLN A 33 -1.47 -26.65 49.95
CA GLN A 33 -0.46 -27.20 49.06
C GLN A 33 -1.01 -28.44 48.32
N GLY A 34 -0.75 -28.49 47.01
CA GLY A 34 -0.62 -29.71 46.20
C GLY A 34 -1.88 -30.19 45.43
N PRO A 35 -1.74 -30.98 44.34
CA PRO A 35 -0.52 -31.52 43.73
C PRO A 35 -0.26 -31.02 42.30
N GLY A 36 0.99 -31.17 41.86
CA GLY A 36 1.44 -30.83 40.52
C GLY A 36 0.73 -31.62 39.42
N ARG A 37 0.38 -30.92 38.35
CA ARG A 37 0.18 -31.51 37.02
C ARG A 37 1.10 -30.80 36.05
N SER A 38 2.08 -31.56 35.59
CA SER A 38 2.97 -31.25 34.48
C SER A 38 2.17 -30.72 33.30
N ARG A 39 2.53 -29.53 32.79
CA ARG A 39 2.03 -29.06 31.50
C ARG A 39 2.54 -30.04 30.43
N PRO A 40 1.68 -30.68 29.63
CA PRO A 40 2.16 -31.39 28.45
C PRO A 40 2.76 -30.35 27.49
N PRO A 41 3.81 -30.71 26.73
CA PRO A 41 4.30 -29.85 25.67
C PRO A 41 3.15 -29.67 24.67
N MET A 42 2.80 -28.42 24.36
CA MET A 42 1.83 -28.16 23.31
C MET A 42 2.40 -28.72 22.01
N ASP A 43 1.74 -29.76 21.49
CA ASP A 43 1.93 -30.24 20.14
C ASP A 43 1.77 -29.05 19.20
N LYS A 44 2.85 -28.70 18.52
CA LYS A 44 2.87 -27.72 17.44
C LYS A 44 2.20 -28.32 16.22
N ASN A 45 0.90 -28.61 16.25
CA ASN A 45 0.15 -28.95 15.05
C ASN A 45 -1.34 -28.69 15.25
N HIS A 46 -1.91 -27.96 14.30
CA HIS A 46 -3.32 -27.56 14.16
C HIS A 46 -3.76 -26.35 15.00
N ALA A 47 -3.21 -25.19 14.66
CA ALA A 47 -4.06 -24.00 14.65
C ALA A 47 -5.21 -24.28 13.66
N PRO A 48 -6.48 -23.98 13.99
CA PRO A 48 -7.55 -24.02 13.00
C PRO A 48 -7.17 -22.99 11.93
N ALA A 49 -6.96 -23.45 10.70
CA ALA A 49 -6.82 -22.57 9.57
C ALA A 49 -8.06 -21.69 9.54
N ASP A 50 -7.89 -20.35 9.62
CA ASP A 50 -8.96 -19.39 9.34
C ASP A 50 -9.24 -19.44 7.83
N GLY A 51 -9.85 -20.55 7.40
CA GLY A 51 -11.10 -20.58 6.65
C GLY A 51 -11.17 -19.90 5.31
N MET A 52 -10.09 -19.88 4.52
CA MET A 52 -10.23 -19.62 3.09
C MET A 52 -9.41 -20.64 2.31
N GLU A 53 -10.05 -21.77 1.98
CA GLU A 53 -9.45 -22.77 1.12
C GLU A 53 -9.07 -22.15 -0.24
N PRO A 54 -7.97 -22.58 -0.86
CA PRO A 54 -7.55 -22.03 -2.14
C PRO A 54 -8.59 -22.32 -3.22
N VAL A 55 -9.30 -21.28 -3.66
CA VAL A 55 -10.23 -21.37 -4.79
C VAL A 55 -9.43 -21.54 -6.08
N HIS A 56 -9.68 -22.63 -6.80
CA HIS A 56 -9.06 -22.88 -8.09
C HIS A 56 -9.77 -22.09 -9.20
N VAL A 57 -9.07 -21.13 -9.80
CA VAL A 57 -9.58 -20.34 -10.92
C VAL A 57 -8.88 -20.77 -12.20
N PRO A 58 -9.60 -21.38 -13.17
CA PRO A 58 -9.02 -21.70 -14.47
C PRO A 58 -8.55 -20.45 -15.22
N PHE A 59 -7.52 -20.59 -16.05
CA PHE A 59 -6.99 -19.46 -16.81
C PHE A 59 -8.07 -18.82 -17.70
N GLY A 60 -8.14 -17.50 -17.70
CA GLY A 60 -9.14 -16.75 -18.47
C GLY A 60 -10.59 -16.92 -18.00
N HIS A 61 -10.81 -17.46 -16.80
CA HIS A 61 -12.12 -17.55 -16.16
C HIS A 61 -12.22 -16.63 -14.96
N ILE A 62 -13.44 -16.37 -14.52
CA ILE A 62 -13.74 -15.75 -13.23
C ILE A 62 -14.57 -16.74 -12.43
N VAL A 63 -14.24 -16.95 -11.16
CA VAL A 63 -15.13 -17.64 -10.22
C VAL A 63 -15.92 -16.57 -9.46
N ALA A 64 -17.24 -16.56 -9.58
CA ALA A 64 -18.11 -15.58 -8.94
C ALA A 64 -18.92 -16.21 -7.82
N ASN A 65 -19.20 -15.41 -6.79
CA ASN A 65 -20.15 -15.78 -5.76
C ASN A 65 -21.55 -15.96 -6.37
N GLU A 66 -22.25 -17.02 -5.97
CA GLU A 66 -23.61 -17.36 -6.41
C GLU A 66 -24.59 -16.18 -6.37
N LYS A 67 -24.46 -15.26 -5.41
CA LYS A 67 -25.33 -14.08 -5.28
C LYS A 67 -25.35 -13.18 -6.52
N TRP A 68 -24.32 -13.26 -7.37
CA TRP A 68 -24.23 -12.48 -8.60
C TRP A 68 -24.92 -13.16 -9.79
N ARG A 69 -25.42 -14.40 -9.65
CA ARG A 69 -26.10 -15.10 -10.73
C ARG A 69 -27.32 -14.30 -11.21
N GLY A 70 -27.41 -14.12 -12.53
CA GLY A 70 -28.51 -13.38 -13.17
C GLY A 70 -28.42 -11.86 -13.05
N SER A 71 -27.46 -11.31 -12.28
CA SER A 71 -27.23 -9.86 -12.21
C SER A 71 -26.84 -9.28 -13.58
N GLN A 72 -27.01 -7.96 -13.75
CA GLN A 72 -26.50 -7.27 -14.93
C GLN A 72 -24.99 -7.41 -15.04
N LEU A 73 -24.26 -7.18 -13.93
CA LEU A 73 -22.81 -7.35 -13.86
C LEU A 73 -22.35 -8.72 -14.39
N ALA A 74 -22.95 -9.81 -13.90
CA ALA A 74 -22.56 -11.15 -14.31
C ALA A 74 -22.86 -11.43 -15.78
N ARG A 75 -24.03 -11.00 -16.29
CA ARG A 75 -24.40 -11.18 -17.71
C ARG A 75 -23.43 -10.47 -18.65
N GLU A 76 -23.04 -9.24 -18.31
CA GLU A 76 -22.11 -8.46 -19.13
C GLU A 76 -20.69 -9.04 -19.10
N ILE A 77 -20.22 -9.53 -17.95
CA ILE A 77 -18.94 -10.23 -17.85
C ILE A 77 -18.98 -11.52 -18.68
N GLN A 78 -20.05 -12.31 -18.57
CA GLN A 78 -20.23 -13.57 -19.31
C GLN A 78 -20.17 -13.42 -20.83
N GLY A 79 -20.54 -12.24 -21.36
CA GLY A 79 -20.43 -11.94 -22.78
C GLY A 79 -18.98 -11.87 -23.30
N LYS A 80 -17.99 -11.76 -22.40
CA LYS A 80 -16.56 -11.61 -22.76
C LYS A 80 -15.65 -12.63 -22.09
N ILE A 81 -15.98 -13.08 -20.88
CA ILE A 81 -15.17 -13.97 -20.04
C ILE A 81 -16.06 -15.07 -19.50
N LYS A 82 -15.54 -16.31 -19.48
CA LYS A 82 -16.29 -17.43 -18.90
C LYS A 82 -16.35 -17.30 -17.38
N LEU A 83 -17.58 -17.28 -16.86
CA LEU A 83 -17.87 -17.08 -15.45
C LEU A 83 -18.40 -18.39 -14.85
N VAL A 84 -17.75 -18.87 -13.80
CA VAL A 84 -18.12 -20.06 -13.02
C VAL A 84 -18.71 -19.56 -11.70
N PHE A 85 -19.91 -20.00 -11.36
CA PHE A 85 -20.50 -19.64 -10.07
C PHE A 85 -20.22 -20.74 -9.05
N GLU A 86 -19.87 -20.34 -7.84
CA GLU A 86 -19.57 -21.25 -6.75
C GLU A 86 -20.33 -20.86 -5.48
N ASP A 87 -21.03 -21.86 -4.92
CA ASP A 87 -21.67 -21.79 -3.63
C ASP A 87 -20.60 -21.91 -2.53
N GLY A 88 -20.57 -20.96 -1.60
CA GLY A 88 -19.64 -20.98 -0.46
C GLY A 88 -18.57 -19.87 -0.46
N LEU A 89 -18.54 -18.99 -1.47
CA LEU A 89 -17.66 -17.81 -1.49
C LEU A 89 -18.13 -16.71 -0.52
N THR A 90 -18.18 -16.98 0.78
CA THR A 90 -18.88 -16.11 1.77
C THR A 90 -18.29 -14.71 1.94
N VAL A 91 -17.02 -14.51 1.60
CA VAL A 91 -16.30 -13.25 1.84
C VAL A 91 -16.02 -12.47 0.55
N VAL A 92 -15.85 -13.16 -0.56
CA VAL A 92 -15.34 -12.59 -1.82
C VAL A 92 -16.42 -12.64 -2.90
N ASP A 93 -16.45 -11.62 -3.77
CA ASP A 93 -17.44 -11.51 -4.83
C ASP A 93 -17.00 -12.20 -6.11
N PHE A 94 -15.73 -12.00 -6.50
CA PHE A 94 -15.14 -12.62 -7.69
C PHE A 94 -13.68 -13.00 -7.43
N TYR A 95 -13.26 -14.19 -7.85
CA TYR A 95 -11.85 -14.55 -7.94
C TYR A 95 -11.39 -14.42 -9.40
N LEU A 96 -10.29 -13.70 -9.59
CA LEU A 96 -9.61 -13.55 -10.88
C LEU A 96 -8.49 -14.57 -11.04
N SER A 97 -7.90 -15.00 -9.92
CA SER A 97 -6.93 -16.09 -9.81
C SER A 97 -6.95 -16.65 -8.39
N SER A 98 -6.18 -17.70 -8.11
CA SER A 98 -6.01 -18.25 -6.75
C SER A 98 -5.37 -17.26 -5.76
N ARG A 99 -4.83 -16.14 -6.24
CA ARG A 99 -4.15 -15.11 -5.42
C ARG A 99 -4.75 -13.71 -5.56
N SER A 100 -5.78 -13.53 -6.38
CA SER A 100 -6.39 -12.22 -6.60
C SER A 100 -7.91 -12.31 -6.67
N CYS A 101 -8.57 -11.43 -5.94
CA CYS A 101 -10.01 -11.36 -5.88
C CYS A 101 -10.54 -9.93 -5.89
N ILE A 102 -11.84 -9.82 -6.12
CA ILE A 102 -12.61 -8.58 -6.08
C ILE A 102 -13.61 -8.64 -4.94
N LEU A 103 -13.66 -7.54 -4.19
CA LEU A 103 -14.69 -7.22 -3.22
C LEU A 103 -15.52 -6.09 -3.81
N TYR A 104 -16.77 -6.37 -4.13
CA TYR A 104 -17.71 -5.41 -4.68
C TYR A 104 -18.55 -4.79 -3.57
N ILE A 105 -18.62 -3.47 -3.54
CA ILE A 105 -19.38 -2.68 -2.58
C ILE A 105 -20.40 -1.87 -3.37
N THR A 106 -21.66 -2.23 -3.16
CA THR A 106 -22.78 -1.54 -3.82
C THR A 106 -23.01 -0.16 -3.21
N GLU A 107 -23.77 0.68 -3.90
CA GLU A 107 -24.25 1.96 -3.38
C GLU A 107 -24.96 1.74 -2.03
N ALA A 108 -25.83 0.74 -1.96
CA ALA A 108 -26.56 0.37 -0.75
C ALA A 108 -25.63 -0.04 0.41
N ASP A 109 -24.59 -0.83 0.15
CA ASP A 109 -23.61 -1.23 1.17
C ASP A 109 -22.86 -0.03 1.74
N LEU A 110 -22.53 0.93 0.87
CA LEU A 110 -21.78 2.13 1.24
C LEU A 110 -22.66 3.10 2.06
N VAL A 111 -23.94 3.23 1.70
CA VAL A 111 -24.93 4.05 2.43
C VAL A 111 -25.34 3.40 3.77
N ALA A 112 -25.43 2.07 3.83
CA ALA A 112 -25.78 1.33 5.04
C ALA A 112 -24.73 1.42 6.17
N GLY A 113 -23.56 1.99 5.88
CA GLY A 113 -22.51 2.27 6.86
C GLY A 113 -21.31 1.33 6.71
N ASN A 114 -20.82 0.78 7.83
CA ASN A 114 -19.49 0.12 7.87
C ASN A 114 -19.55 -1.41 7.77
N GLY A 115 -20.66 -2.00 7.31
CA GLY A 115 -20.84 -3.45 7.23
C GLY A 115 -19.79 -4.17 6.38
N TYR A 116 -19.34 -3.52 5.30
CA TYR A 116 -18.30 -4.06 4.41
C TYR A 116 -16.92 -4.18 5.06
N ARG A 117 -16.60 -3.39 6.11
CA ARG A 117 -15.24 -3.28 6.65
C ARG A 117 -14.70 -4.61 7.17
N LYS A 118 -15.54 -5.41 7.85
CA LYS A 118 -15.14 -6.72 8.37
C LYS A 118 -14.68 -7.65 7.23
N ARG A 119 -15.37 -7.58 6.08
CA ARG A 119 -15.06 -8.36 4.88
C ARG A 119 -13.70 -7.96 4.29
N LEU A 120 -13.45 -6.65 4.20
CA LEU A 120 -12.18 -6.09 3.72
C LEU A 120 -11.00 -6.48 4.62
N VAL A 121 -11.15 -6.33 5.93
CA VAL A 121 -10.11 -6.71 6.92
C VAL A 121 -9.81 -8.20 6.84
N ARG A 122 -10.84 -9.06 6.68
CA ARG A 122 -10.64 -10.51 6.56
C ARG A 122 -9.81 -10.89 5.33
N VAL A 123 -10.13 -10.32 4.17
CA VAL A 123 -9.33 -10.54 2.96
C VAL A 123 -7.91 -9.98 3.14
N ARG A 124 -7.76 -8.79 3.73
CA ARG A 124 -6.45 -8.18 3.95
C ARG A 124 -5.53 -9.03 4.84
N ASN A 125 -6.11 -9.72 5.83
CA ASN A 125 -5.38 -10.60 6.75
C ASN A 125 -5.06 -11.98 6.15
N SER A 126 -5.59 -12.30 4.96
CA SER A 126 -5.29 -13.55 4.26
C SER A 126 -3.91 -13.47 3.61
N HIS A 127 -3.01 -14.39 3.95
CA HIS A 127 -1.61 -14.33 3.50
C HIS A 127 -1.40 -14.53 1.99
N ASN A 128 -2.33 -15.21 1.32
CA ASN A 128 -2.17 -15.64 -0.09
C ASN A 128 -3.08 -14.91 -1.06
N LEU A 129 -3.94 -13.99 -0.58
CA LEU A 129 -5.00 -13.38 -1.38
C LEU A 129 -4.86 -11.85 -1.42
N GLN A 130 -4.80 -11.29 -2.62
CA GLN A 130 -4.79 -9.85 -2.87
C GLN A 130 -6.20 -9.40 -3.25
N GLY A 131 -6.81 -8.57 -2.40
CA GLY A 131 -8.13 -8.00 -2.66
C GLY A 131 -8.08 -6.68 -3.40
N ILE A 132 -8.85 -6.58 -4.47
CA ILE A 132 -9.17 -5.34 -5.18
C ILE A 132 -10.60 -4.97 -4.78
N VAL A 133 -10.81 -3.76 -4.29
CA VAL A 133 -12.14 -3.27 -3.91
C VAL A 133 -12.71 -2.47 -5.07
N VAL A 134 -13.90 -2.84 -5.54
CA VAL A 134 -14.67 -2.09 -6.54
C VAL A 134 -15.88 -1.50 -5.81
N VAL A 135 -16.10 -0.20 -5.94
CA VAL A 135 -17.15 0.51 -5.21
C VAL A 135 -18.01 1.36 -6.14
N GLU A 136 -19.33 1.27 -5.98
CA GLU A 136 -20.27 2.13 -6.70
C GLU A 136 -20.24 3.56 -6.11
N LYS A 137 -19.66 4.48 -6.87
CA LYS A 137 -19.56 5.91 -6.58
C LYS A 137 -20.56 6.66 -7.45
N THR A 138 -21.74 6.88 -6.90
CA THR A 138 -22.87 7.55 -7.54
C THR A 138 -23.11 8.90 -6.84
N GLN A 139 -24.09 9.66 -7.32
CA GLN A 139 -24.52 10.89 -6.63
C GLN A 139 -24.96 10.63 -5.17
N MET A 140 -25.59 9.48 -4.87
CA MET A 140 -26.06 9.16 -3.52
C MET A 140 -24.91 8.72 -2.61
N SER A 141 -23.95 7.95 -3.13
CA SER A 141 -22.84 7.41 -2.35
C SER A 141 -21.60 8.30 -2.26
N GLU A 142 -21.52 9.36 -3.09
CA GLU A 142 -20.39 10.30 -3.18
C GLU A 142 -19.90 10.79 -1.81
N GLN A 143 -20.83 11.18 -0.94
CA GLN A 143 -20.53 11.72 0.40
C GLN A 143 -19.82 10.72 1.33
N TYR A 144 -20.00 9.42 1.10
CA TYR A 144 -19.40 8.35 1.89
C TYR A 144 -18.06 7.87 1.31
N PHE A 145 -17.77 8.21 0.05
CA PHE A 145 -16.58 7.76 -0.67
C PHE A 145 -15.24 8.14 0.00
N PRO A 146 -15.04 9.37 0.54
CA PRO A 146 -13.77 9.72 1.19
C PRO A 146 -13.42 8.81 2.38
N ASN A 147 -14.44 8.39 3.15
CA ASN A 147 -14.24 7.54 4.32
C ASN A 147 -13.81 6.12 3.92
N ILE A 148 -14.44 5.54 2.90
CA ILE A 148 -14.03 4.22 2.40
C ILE A 148 -12.67 4.29 1.69
N GLN A 149 -12.36 5.37 0.99
CA GLN A 149 -11.05 5.55 0.36
C GLN A 149 -9.94 5.60 1.40
N LYS A 150 -10.09 6.42 2.45
CA LYS A 150 -9.14 6.47 3.56
C LYS A 150 -8.93 5.09 4.17
N PHE A 151 -10.02 4.42 4.52
CA PHE A 151 -9.95 3.10 5.15
C PHE A 151 -9.31 2.04 4.24
N THR A 152 -9.72 1.96 2.98
CA THR A 152 -9.26 0.89 2.07
C THR A 152 -7.84 1.13 1.60
N VAL A 153 -7.52 2.35 1.16
CA VAL A 153 -6.24 2.66 0.51
C VAL A 153 -5.17 3.01 1.53
N LEU A 154 -5.48 3.86 2.52
CA LEU A 154 -4.48 4.35 3.47
C LEU A 154 -4.35 3.43 4.68
N ASP A 155 -5.47 3.00 5.29
CA ASP A 155 -5.41 2.20 6.51
C ASP A 155 -5.12 0.71 6.21
N LEU A 156 -5.71 0.14 5.16
CA LEU A 156 -5.50 -1.27 4.78
C LEU A 156 -4.43 -1.50 3.70
N GLY A 157 -4.09 -0.49 2.89
CA GLY A 157 -3.15 -0.62 1.78
C GLY A 157 -3.69 -1.47 0.62
N MET A 158 -5.02 -1.52 0.44
CA MET A 158 -5.67 -2.25 -0.65
C MET A 158 -5.98 -1.33 -1.84
N VAL A 159 -6.18 -1.94 -3.02
CA VAL A 159 -6.60 -1.20 -4.22
C VAL A 159 -8.09 -0.88 -4.13
N LEU A 160 -8.48 0.36 -4.43
CA LEU A 160 -9.88 0.80 -4.52
C LEU A 160 -10.15 1.41 -5.90
N LEU A 161 -11.18 0.93 -6.58
CA LEU A 161 -11.58 1.38 -7.91
C LEU A 161 -13.05 1.84 -7.86
N PRO A 162 -13.32 3.15 -8.01
CA PRO A 162 -14.69 3.65 -8.12
C PRO A 162 -15.29 3.34 -9.50
N VAL A 163 -16.58 3.04 -9.53
CA VAL A 163 -17.38 2.83 -10.74
C VAL A 163 -18.73 3.52 -10.58
N ALA A 164 -19.31 4.06 -11.64
CA ALA A 164 -20.61 4.71 -11.60
C ALA A 164 -21.78 3.72 -11.60
N ASN A 165 -21.58 2.52 -12.15
CA ASN A 165 -22.61 1.48 -12.27
C ASN A 165 -21.99 0.11 -12.59
N GLN A 166 -22.84 -0.93 -12.62
CA GLN A 166 -22.44 -2.31 -12.93
C GLN A 166 -21.89 -2.48 -14.35
N ALA A 167 -22.27 -1.64 -15.33
CA ALA A 167 -21.76 -1.78 -16.69
C ALA A 167 -20.32 -1.28 -16.82
N GLU A 168 -19.98 -0.19 -16.14
CA GLU A 168 -18.59 0.24 -16.01
C GLU A 168 -17.76 -0.80 -15.25
N ALA A 169 -18.33 -1.35 -14.17
CA ALA A 169 -17.69 -2.41 -13.41
C ALA A 169 -17.43 -3.67 -14.23
N SER A 170 -18.37 -4.09 -15.08
CA SER A 170 -18.19 -5.25 -15.95
C SER A 170 -16.99 -5.06 -16.89
N CYS A 171 -16.89 -3.88 -17.51
CA CYS A 171 -15.79 -3.51 -18.39
C CYS A 171 -14.45 -3.50 -17.64
N LEU A 172 -14.42 -2.89 -16.45
CA LEU A 172 -13.24 -2.83 -15.61
C LEU A 172 -12.76 -4.22 -15.17
N ILE A 173 -13.67 -5.08 -14.72
CA ILE A 173 -13.35 -6.46 -14.30
C ILE A 173 -12.79 -7.26 -15.47
N VAL A 174 -13.38 -7.12 -16.66
CA VAL A 174 -12.86 -7.75 -17.88
C VAL A 174 -11.44 -7.29 -18.17
N GLN A 175 -11.17 -5.99 -18.06
CA GLN A 175 -9.83 -5.44 -18.26
C GLN A 175 -8.84 -5.97 -17.22
N LEU A 176 -9.25 -6.12 -15.96
CA LEU A 176 -8.39 -6.67 -14.90
C LEU A 176 -7.98 -8.12 -15.19
N VAL A 177 -8.90 -8.96 -15.66
CA VAL A 177 -8.57 -10.34 -16.06
C VAL A 177 -7.64 -10.35 -17.27
N GLN A 178 -7.90 -9.50 -18.27
CA GLN A 178 -7.02 -9.38 -19.42
C GLN A 178 -5.60 -8.93 -19.03
N GLU A 179 -5.47 -8.06 -18.03
CA GLU A 179 -4.15 -7.65 -17.55
C GLU A 179 -3.45 -8.75 -16.74
N GLN A 180 -4.20 -9.51 -15.91
CA GLN A 180 -3.63 -10.63 -15.15
C GLN A 180 -3.22 -11.82 -16.03
N THR A 181 -3.89 -12.02 -17.16
CA THR A 181 -3.58 -13.11 -18.10
C THR A 181 -2.41 -12.79 -19.03
N LYS A 182 -2.03 -11.52 -19.18
CA LYS A 182 -0.85 -11.11 -19.96
C LYS A 182 0.43 -11.38 -19.18
N GLU A 183 1.51 -11.60 -19.92
CA GLU A 183 2.84 -11.65 -19.30
C GLU A 183 3.17 -10.31 -18.63
N PRO A 184 3.74 -10.31 -17.40
CA PRO A 184 4.14 -9.08 -16.71
C PRO A 184 5.10 -8.20 -17.51
N SER A 185 5.87 -8.78 -18.42
CA SER A 185 6.80 -8.11 -19.34
C SER A 185 6.12 -7.12 -20.30
N LYS A 186 4.84 -7.35 -20.61
CA LYS A 186 4.04 -6.50 -21.49
C LYS A 186 3.59 -5.21 -20.82
N ASN A 187 3.55 -5.20 -19.48
CA ASN A 187 3.27 -3.98 -18.73
C ASN A 187 4.52 -3.07 -18.77
N PRO A 188 4.44 -1.86 -19.35
CA PRO A 188 5.60 -0.99 -19.53
C PRO A 188 6.22 -0.51 -18.21
N PHE A 189 5.45 -0.52 -17.11
CA PHE A 189 5.92 -0.16 -15.78
C PHE A 189 6.63 -1.32 -15.05
N LEU A 190 6.35 -2.56 -15.44
CA LEU A 190 7.01 -3.76 -14.89
C LEU A 190 8.15 -4.27 -15.79
N ARG A 191 8.22 -3.77 -17.03
CA ARG A 191 9.30 -4.10 -17.95
C ARG A 191 10.63 -3.69 -17.35
N LYS A 192 11.39 -4.66 -16.85
CA LYS A 192 12.78 -4.49 -16.40
C LYS A 192 13.65 -4.14 -17.61
N LYS A 193 13.69 -2.86 -17.99
CA LYS A 193 14.76 -2.36 -18.84
C LYS A 193 16.02 -2.40 -17.99
N ARG A 194 16.95 -3.31 -18.31
CA ARG A 194 18.30 -3.20 -17.76
C ARG A 194 18.79 -1.81 -18.16
N ALA A 195 18.99 -0.93 -17.18
CA ALA A 195 19.72 0.30 -17.39
C ALA A 195 21.16 -0.13 -17.71
N VAL A 196 21.44 -0.37 -19.00
CA VAL A 196 22.81 -0.45 -19.46
C VAL A 196 23.35 0.96 -19.23
N LEU A 197 24.18 1.13 -18.20
CA LEU A 197 24.91 2.36 -17.97
C LEU A 197 25.80 2.56 -19.19
N SER A 198 25.30 3.33 -20.15
CA SER A 198 26.05 3.60 -21.37
C SER A 198 27.09 4.67 -21.07
N GLU A 199 28.27 4.52 -21.69
CA GLU A 199 29.37 5.49 -21.71
C GLU A 199 28.91 6.97 -21.79
N PRO A 200 27.89 7.34 -22.61
CA PRO A 200 27.34 8.70 -22.63
C PRO A 200 26.78 9.21 -21.29
N PHE A 201 26.15 8.35 -20.48
CA PHE A 201 25.64 8.76 -19.16
C PHE A 201 26.78 9.01 -18.18
N LEU A 202 27.79 8.14 -18.19
CA LEU A 202 29.00 8.33 -17.38
C LEU A 202 29.67 9.67 -17.72
N LEU A 203 29.85 9.94 -19.00
CA LEU A 203 30.41 11.20 -19.49
C LEU A 203 29.56 12.42 -19.07
N ARG A 204 28.24 12.35 -19.23
CA ARG A 204 27.33 13.44 -18.81
C ARG A 204 27.39 13.68 -17.30
N THR A 205 27.53 12.62 -16.50
CA THR A 205 27.69 12.73 -15.04
C THR A 205 28.98 13.46 -14.69
N VAL A 206 30.11 13.11 -15.31
CA VAL A 206 31.39 13.80 -15.08
C VAL A 206 31.34 15.27 -15.52
N GLN A 207 30.58 15.59 -16.58
CA GLN A 207 30.36 16.98 -17.01
C GLN A 207 29.55 17.84 -16.02
N GLN A 208 28.88 17.24 -15.03
CA GLN A 208 28.19 18.02 -13.98
C GLN A 208 29.17 18.56 -12.93
N ILE A 209 30.42 18.10 -12.94
CA ILE A 209 31.44 18.59 -12.01
C ILE A 209 31.83 20.02 -12.42
N PRO A 210 31.86 20.99 -11.48
CA PRO A 210 32.23 22.37 -11.78
C PRO A 210 33.60 22.46 -12.49
N GLY A 211 33.67 23.24 -13.57
CA GLY A 211 34.90 23.42 -14.36
C GLY A 211 35.26 22.27 -15.32
N VAL A 212 34.45 21.20 -15.36
CA VAL A 212 34.65 20.03 -16.22
C VAL A 212 33.69 20.04 -17.40
N GLY A 213 34.18 20.49 -18.56
CA GLY A 213 33.46 20.40 -19.84
C GLY A 213 33.65 19.04 -20.53
N LYS A 214 33.06 18.88 -21.73
CA LYS A 214 33.10 17.62 -22.51
C LYS A 214 34.50 17.06 -22.73
N VAL A 215 35.47 17.91 -23.08
CA VAL A 215 36.86 17.49 -23.37
C VAL A 215 37.55 16.99 -22.09
N LYS A 216 37.45 17.76 -21.00
CA LYS A 216 38.03 17.39 -19.70
C LYS A 216 37.39 16.12 -19.14
N ALA A 217 36.07 15.97 -19.30
CA ALA A 217 35.36 14.79 -18.85
C ALA A 217 35.85 13.51 -19.56
N LEU A 218 36.11 13.57 -20.87
CA LEU A 218 36.68 12.44 -21.61
C LEU A 218 38.08 12.08 -21.11
N LEU A 219 38.96 13.08 -20.93
CA LEU A 219 40.32 12.85 -20.45
C LEU A 219 40.36 12.31 -19.02
N LEU A 220 39.47 12.81 -18.15
CA LEU A 220 39.31 12.30 -16.79
C LEU A 220 38.84 10.85 -16.78
N LEU A 221 37.87 10.48 -17.63
CA LEU A 221 37.38 9.11 -17.73
C LEU A 221 38.38 8.15 -18.37
N GLN A 222 39.28 8.63 -19.24
CA GLN A 222 40.40 7.82 -19.75
C GLN A 222 41.39 7.45 -18.65
N LYS A 223 41.66 8.37 -17.71
CA LYS A 223 42.59 8.14 -16.61
C LYS A 223 41.94 7.47 -15.39
N PHE A 224 40.67 7.80 -15.13
CA PHE A 224 39.87 7.29 -14.03
C PHE A 224 38.60 6.64 -14.61
N PRO A 225 38.65 5.35 -15.01
CA PRO A 225 37.56 4.62 -15.67
C PRO A 225 36.21 4.58 -14.95
N SER A 226 36.13 5.03 -13.69
CA SER A 226 34.89 5.03 -12.90
C SER A 226 34.76 6.30 -12.07
N ILE A 227 33.52 6.68 -11.75
CA ILE A 227 33.24 7.80 -10.84
C ILE A 227 33.90 7.59 -9.47
N GLN A 228 33.96 6.34 -8.99
CA GLN A 228 34.60 6.00 -7.72
C GLN A 228 36.11 6.26 -7.73
N GLN A 229 36.81 5.90 -8.82
CA GLN A 229 38.23 6.18 -8.95
C GLN A 229 38.48 7.69 -9.11
N LEU A 230 37.60 8.38 -9.85
CA LEU A 230 37.67 9.84 -10.00
C LEU A 230 37.45 10.57 -8.66
N SER A 231 36.53 10.09 -7.82
CA SER A 231 36.25 10.71 -6.52
C SER A 231 37.37 10.51 -5.50
N ASN A 232 38.12 9.42 -5.62
CA ASN A 232 39.23 9.08 -4.72
C ASN A 232 40.59 9.58 -5.23
N ALA A 233 40.65 10.19 -6.41
CA ALA A 233 41.87 10.70 -7.00
C ALA A 233 42.41 11.89 -6.20
N SER A 234 43.72 11.89 -5.95
CA SER A 234 44.40 13.01 -5.29
C SER A 234 44.47 14.24 -6.20
N ILE A 235 44.66 15.43 -5.62
CA ILE A 235 44.83 16.69 -6.38
C ILE A 235 45.98 16.55 -7.39
N GLN A 236 47.08 15.88 -7.02
CA GLN A 236 48.24 15.69 -7.88
C GLN A 236 47.91 14.84 -9.12
N GLU A 237 47.13 13.77 -8.95
CA GLU A 237 46.73 12.90 -10.06
C GLU A 237 45.73 13.59 -10.99
N LEU A 238 44.83 14.41 -10.44
CA LEU A 238 43.88 15.22 -11.20
C LEU A 238 44.57 16.34 -11.98
N GLN A 239 45.58 16.99 -11.39
CA GLN A 239 46.33 18.09 -12.00
C GLN A 239 47.00 17.68 -13.32
N GLN A 240 47.47 16.44 -13.41
CA GLN A 240 48.06 15.88 -14.64
C GLN A 240 47.09 15.86 -15.84
N VAL A 241 45.78 16.01 -15.60
CA VAL A 241 44.75 15.96 -16.66
C VAL A 241 44.09 17.32 -16.90
N VAL A 242 43.77 18.07 -15.84
CA VAL A 242 42.91 19.27 -15.94
C VAL A 242 43.56 20.57 -15.45
N GLY A 243 44.80 20.52 -14.94
CA GLY A 243 45.50 21.65 -14.35
C GLY A 243 45.08 21.95 -12.90
N GLN A 244 45.88 22.76 -12.20
CA GLN A 244 45.81 22.91 -10.74
C GLN A 244 44.47 23.46 -10.23
N ALA A 245 43.98 24.54 -10.84
CA ALA A 245 42.75 25.19 -10.41
C ALA A 245 41.53 24.26 -10.52
N VAL A 246 41.44 23.51 -11.63
CA VAL A 246 40.33 22.58 -11.89
C VAL A 246 40.48 21.32 -11.04
N ALA A 247 41.70 20.83 -10.83
CA ALA A 247 41.97 19.68 -9.95
C ALA A 247 41.53 19.95 -8.50
N GLN A 248 41.82 21.15 -7.99
CA GLN A 248 41.35 21.59 -6.68
C GLN A 248 39.82 21.68 -6.64
N GLN A 249 39.17 22.26 -7.67
CA GLN A 249 37.71 22.33 -7.76
C GLN A 249 37.06 20.94 -7.75
N ILE A 250 37.61 19.99 -8.51
CA ILE A 250 37.10 18.60 -8.56
C ILE A 250 37.27 17.93 -7.19
N HIS A 251 38.44 18.03 -6.57
CA HIS A 251 38.67 17.40 -5.27
C HIS A 251 37.78 18.02 -4.20
N ILE A 252 37.68 19.35 -4.15
CA ILE A 252 36.77 20.06 -3.22
C ILE A 252 35.33 19.61 -3.45
N PHE A 253 34.89 19.49 -4.72
CA PHE A 253 33.54 19.01 -5.04
C PHE A 253 33.24 17.63 -4.44
N PHE A 254 34.22 16.72 -4.38
CA PHE A 254 34.02 15.38 -3.81
C PHE A 254 34.21 15.31 -2.30
N THR A 255 35.08 16.13 -1.70
CA THR A 255 35.44 16.01 -0.27
C THR A 255 34.86 17.08 0.64
N GLN A 256 34.29 18.15 0.09
CA GLN A 256 33.63 19.16 0.90
C GLN A 256 32.34 18.59 1.50
N SER A 257 32.31 18.43 2.82
CA SER A 257 31.04 18.18 3.52
C SER A 257 30.14 19.39 3.38
N ARG A 258 28.88 19.16 3.01
CA ARG A 258 27.81 20.13 3.26
C ARG A 258 27.39 20.07 4.72
#